data_AF-A0A851CW15-F1
#
_entry.id   AF-A0A851CW15-F1
#
_cell.length_a   1.000
_cell.length_b   1.000
_cell.length_c   1.000
_cell.angle_alpha   90.00
_cell.angle_beta   90.00
_cell.angle_gamma   90.00
#
_symmetry.space_group_name_H-M   'P 1'
#
loop_
_entity.id
_entity.type
_entity.pdbx_description
1 polymer ?
#
loop_
_entity_poly.entity_id
_entity_poly.type
_entity_poly.pdbx_seq_one_letter_code
_entity_poly.pdbx_strand_id
1 'polypeptide(L)'
;YVTLGQTGAGNNWAKGHYTEGAELVDSVLDVVRKECEHCDCLQGFQLTHSLGGGTGSGMGTLLISKIREEYPDRIMNTFSVMPSPKVSDTVVEPYNATLSVHQLVENTDETYCIDNEALYDICFRTLKLTTPTYGDLNHLVSATMSGVTTSLRFPGQLNADLRKLAVNMVPFPRLHFFMPGFAPLTARGSQQYRALTVPELTQQMFDAKNMMAACDPRHGRYLTVATVFRGPMSMKEVDEQMLAIQNKNSSYFVEWIPNNVKVAVCDIPPRGLKMASTFIGNSTAIQELFKRISEQFSAMFRRKAFLHWFTGEGMDEMEFTEAESNMNDLVSEYQQYQEATANDEEEAFEDDEEEINE
;
A
#
# COMPACT_ATOMS: atom_id res chain seq x y z
N TYR A 1 -12.66 18.03 11.87
CA TYR A 1 -13.35 19.00 11.00
C TYR A 1 -13.97 18.26 9.83
N VAL A 2 -15.08 18.75 9.29
CA VAL A 2 -15.75 18.13 8.13
C VAL A 2 -15.82 19.19 7.05
N THR A 3 -15.07 18.98 5.97
CA THR A 3 -15.07 19.83 4.78
C THR A 3 -15.80 19.09 3.67
N LEU A 4 -16.83 19.70 3.09
CA LEU A 4 -17.70 19.08 2.08
C LEU A 4 -17.89 20.03 0.92
N GLY A 5 -17.69 19.54 -0.30
CA GLY A 5 -18.11 20.21 -1.51
C GLY A 5 -19.63 20.11 -1.72
N GLN A 6 -20.18 20.97 -2.58
CA GLN A 6 -21.59 20.89 -2.98
C GLN A 6 -21.83 19.90 -4.13
N THR A 7 -20.75 19.58 -4.85
CA THR A 7 -20.69 18.81 -6.09
C THR A 7 -19.75 17.61 -5.90
N GLY A 8 -20.00 16.53 -6.65
CA GLY A 8 -19.17 15.32 -6.63
C GLY A 8 -18.37 15.19 -7.92
N ALA A 9 -17.20 14.55 -7.84
CA ALA A 9 -16.31 14.37 -9.01
C ALA A 9 -16.83 13.35 -10.05
N GLY A 10 -17.90 12.59 -9.75
CA GLY A 10 -18.56 11.71 -10.72
C GLY A 10 -17.66 10.64 -11.35
N ASN A 11 -16.76 10.02 -10.56
CA ASN A 11 -15.74 9.06 -11.03
C ASN A 11 -14.78 9.62 -12.10
N ASN A 12 -14.56 10.92 -12.13
CA ASN A 12 -13.62 11.58 -13.02
C ASN A 12 -12.44 12.14 -12.22
N TRP A 13 -11.24 11.61 -12.46
CA TRP A 13 -10.01 12.07 -11.82
C TRP A 13 -9.70 13.54 -12.15
N ALA A 14 -9.86 13.96 -13.41
CA ALA A 14 -9.57 15.34 -13.84
C ALA A 14 -10.47 16.35 -13.12
N LYS A 15 -11.75 16.00 -12.86
CA LYS A 15 -12.62 16.83 -12.02
C LYS A 15 -12.11 16.99 -10.59
N GLY A 16 -11.67 15.88 -10.01
CA GLY A 16 -11.09 15.88 -8.67
C GLY A 16 -9.77 16.65 -8.59
N HIS A 17 -8.97 16.63 -9.65
CA HIS A 17 -7.62 17.19 -9.63
C HIS A 17 -7.55 18.65 -10.12
N TYR A 18 -8.27 19.01 -11.16
CA TYR A 18 -8.14 20.30 -11.84
C TYR A 18 -9.31 21.27 -11.62
N THR A 19 -10.52 20.77 -11.37
CA THR A 19 -11.72 21.63 -11.27
C THR A 19 -12.28 21.65 -9.85
N GLU A 20 -13.26 20.82 -9.55
CA GLU A 20 -14.01 20.84 -8.28
C GLU A 20 -13.11 20.62 -7.05
N GLY A 21 -12.12 19.73 -7.15
CA GLY A 21 -11.22 19.49 -6.02
C GLY A 21 -10.19 20.59 -5.82
N ALA A 22 -9.78 21.29 -6.89
CA ALA A 22 -8.88 22.43 -6.80
C ALA A 22 -9.55 23.65 -6.11
N GLU A 23 -10.85 23.83 -6.28
CA GLU A 23 -11.60 24.87 -5.54
C GLU A 23 -11.72 24.55 -4.04
N LEU A 24 -11.74 23.26 -3.66
CA LEU A 24 -11.92 22.82 -2.28
C LEU A 24 -10.61 22.61 -1.51
N VAL A 25 -9.49 22.38 -2.21
CA VAL A 25 -8.22 21.98 -1.59
C VAL A 25 -7.71 23.00 -0.57
N ASP A 26 -7.83 24.30 -0.86
CA ASP A 26 -7.36 25.37 0.04
C ASP A 26 -8.09 25.33 1.38
N SER A 27 -9.40 25.08 1.36
CA SER A 27 -10.19 24.93 2.58
C SER A 27 -9.79 23.71 3.41
N VAL A 28 -9.33 22.63 2.75
CA VAL A 28 -8.80 21.45 3.44
C VAL A 28 -7.42 21.74 4.00
N LEU A 29 -6.54 22.40 3.25
CA LEU A 29 -5.19 22.76 3.68
C LEU A 29 -5.20 23.70 4.89
N ASP A 30 -6.13 24.64 4.97
CA ASP A 30 -6.27 25.51 6.15
C ASP A 30 -6.60 24.73 7.43
N VAL A 31 -7.44 23.69 7.31
CA VAL A 31 -7.73 22.78 8.42
C VAL A 31 -6.50 21.95 8.77
N VAL A 32 -5.77 21.44 7.76
CA VAL A 32 -4.55 20.67 7.96
C VAL A 32 -3.50 21.51 8.70
N ARG A 33 -3.23 22.73 8.23
CA ARG A 33 -2.35 23.71 8.87
C ARG A 33 -2.69 23.92 10.32
N LYS A 34 -3.98 24.16 10.60
CA LYS A 34 -4.46 24.35 11.96
C LYS A 34 -4.13 23.14 12.83
N GLU A 35 -4.43 21.92 12.39
CA GLU A 35 -4.12 20.72 13.19
C GLU A 35 -2.60 20.49 13.35
N CYS A 36 -1.80 20.82 12.34
CA CYS A 36 -0.35 20.75 12.41
C CYS A 36 0.23 21.71 13.45
N GLU A 37 -0.28 22.94 13.54
CA GLU A 37 0.13 23.94 14.55
C GLU A 37 -0.24 23.53 15.98
N HIS A 38 -1.25 22.67 16.17
CA HIS A 38 -1.63 22.13 17.48
C HIS A 38 -0.79 20.92 17.91
N CYS A 39 0.12 20.43 17.05
CA CYS A 39 0.97 19.28 17.35
C CYS A 39 2.35 19.72 17.85
N ASP A 40 2.82 19.17 18.97
CA ASP A 40 4.17 19.46 19.50
C ASP A 40 5.28 19.02 18.52
N CYS A 41 5.15 17.83 17.94
CA CYS A 41 6.07 17.29 16.94
C CYS A 41 5.32 16.36 15.98
N LEU A 42 4.94 16.92 14.84
CA LEU A 42 4.25 16.18 13.77
C LEU A 42 5.17 15.13 13.13
N GLN A 43 4.76 13.86 13.09
CA GLN A 43 5.53 12.83 12.39
C GLN A 43 5.30 12.84 10.88
N GLY A 44 4.04 13.01 10.46
CA GLY A 44 3.64 12.82 9.08
C GLY A 44 2.13 12.85 8.89
N PHE A 45 1.71 12.50 7.69
CA PHE A 45 0.33 12.48 7.25
C PHE A 45 -0.07 11.07 6.82
N GLN A 46 -1.33 10.72 7.06
CA GLN A 46 -1.90 9.43 6.65
C GLN A 46 -3.18 9.70 5.85
N LEU A 47 -3.16 9.42 4.55
CA LEU A 47 -4.32 9.53 3.69
C LEU A 47 -4.98 8.16 3.46
N THR A 48 -6.30 8.09 3.57
CA THR A 48 -7.09 6.92 3.18
C THR A 48 -7.96 7.28 1.99
N HIS A 49 -7.75 6.63 0.85
CA HIS A 49 -8.46 6.96 -0.38
C HIS A 49 -8.61 5.75 -1.31
N SER A 50 -9.47 5.88 -2.31
CA SER A 50 -9.59 4.89 -3.40
C SER A 50 -9.08 5.48 -4.70
N LEU A 51 -8.36 4.67 -5.48
CA LEU A 51 -7.77 5.13 -6.74
C LEU A 51 -8.75 5.02 -7.93
N GLY A 52 -9.82 4.23 -7.80
CA GLY A 52 -10.83 4.06 -8.84
C GLY A 52 -11.86 5.19 -8.95
N GLY A 53 -12.04 5.99 -7.89
CA GLY A 53 -13.02 7.08 -7.87
C GLY A 53 -12.55 8.33 -8.62
N GLY A 54 -13.21 9.48 -8.40
CA GLY A 54 -12.76 10.79 -8.88
C GLY A 54 -12.23 11.70 -7.75
N THR A 55 -12.92 11.73 -6.62
CA THR A 55 -12.52 12.57 -5.47
C THR A 55 -11.35 11.96 -4.71
N GLY A 56 -11.47 10.69 -4.29
CA GLY A 56 -10.40 10.02 -3.54
C GLY A 56 -9.10 9.95 -4.34
N SER A 57 -9.20 9.74 -5.64
CA SER A 57 -8.08 9.65 -6.56
C SER A 57 -7.53 11.05 -6.91
N GLY A 58 -8.28 11.87 -7.66
CA GLY A 58 -7.83 13.16 -8.17
C GLY A 58 -7.61 14.22 -7.10
N MET A 59 -8.60 14.46 -6.24
CA MET A 59 -8.44 15.44 -5.15
C MET A 59 -7.47 14.90 -4.08
N GLY A 60 -7.46 13.58 -3.85
CA GLY A 60 -6.51 12.96 -2.93
C GLY A 60 -5.07 13.17 -3.34
N THR A 61 -4.73 12.91 -4.61
CA THR A 61 -3.36 13.15 -5.11
C THR A 61 -3.00 14.62 -5.18
N LEU A 62 -3.94 15.51 -5.51
CA LEU A 62 -3.73 16.96 -5.42
C LEU A 62 -3.36 17.37 -3.99
N LEU A 63 -4.10 16.87 -2.99
CA LEU A 63 -3.84 17.16 -1.59
C LEU A 63 -2.48 16.63 -1.14
N ILE A 64 -2.09 15.43 -1.57
CA ILE A 64 -0.76 14.87 -1.29
C ILE A 64 0.33 15.81 -1.83
N SER A 65 0.24 16.21 -3.09
CA SER A 65 1.23 17.11 -3.72
C SER A 65 1.34 18.43 -2.96
N LYS A 66 0.22 19.06 -2.61
CA LYS A 66 0.21 20.31 -1.84
C LYS A 66 0.78 20.15 -0.42
N ILE A 67 0.48 19.05 0.25
CA ILE A 67 1.07 18.77 1.57
C ILE A 67 2.58 18.51 1.44
N ARG A 68 3.03 17.85 0.37
CA ARG A 68 4.47 17.61 0.13
C ARG A 68 5.22 18.91 -0.17
N GLU A 69 4.62 19.84 -0.89
CA GLU A 69 5.15 21.20 -1.10
C GLU A 69 5.29 21.97 0.22
N GLU A 70 4.29 21.92 1.10
CA GLU A 70 4.27 22.69 2.34
C GLU A 70 5.06 22.04 3.49
N TYR A 71 5.10 20.70 3.53
CA TYR A 71 5.72 19.89 4.59
C TYR A 71 6.69 18.84 4.01
N PRO A 72 7.76 19.24 3.30
CA PRO A 72 8.66 18.31 2.62
C PRO A 72 9.40 17.36 3.57
N ASP A 73 9.68 17.79 4.79
CA ASP A 73 10.40 17.01 5.81
C ASP A 73 9.50 16.01 6.57
N ARG A 74 8.22 15.89 6.22
CA ARG A 74 7.25 15.03 6.92
C ARG A 74 6.92 13.80 6.09
N ILE A 75 6.74 12.67 6.78
CA ILE A 75 6.42 11.40 6.13
C ILE A 75 5.00 11.45 5.58
N MET A 76 4.81 11.00 4.35
CA MET A 76 3.52 10.90 3.67
C MET A 76 3.16 9.44 3.42
N ASN A 77 2.15 8.96 4.15
CA ASN A 77 1.67 7.59 4.05
C ASN A 77 0.27 7.53 3.44
N THR A 78 0.02 6.56 2.56
CA THR A 78 -1.31 6.35 2.00
C THR A 78 -1.81 4.92 2.17
N PHE A 79 -3.10 4.78 2.45
CA PHE A 79 -3.84 3.53 2.37
C PHE A 79 -4.71 3.62 1.12
N SER A 80 -4.19 3.02 0.04
CA SER A 80 -4.70 3.17 -1.31
C SER A 80 -5.51 1.95 -1.71
N VAL A 81 -6.82 2.12 -1.83
CA VAL A 81 -7.72 1.06 -2.29
C VAL A 81 -7.68 0.97 -3.81
N MET A 82 -7.16 -0.14 -4.31
CA MET A 82 -7.01 -0.46 -5.72
C MET A 82 -8.35 -0.94 -6.30
N PRO A 83 -8.69 -0.51 -7.54
CA PRO A 83 -9.90 -0.95 -8.21
C PRO A 83 -9.84 -2.44 -8.57
N SER A 84 -11.02 -3.07 -8.62
CA SER A 84 -11.17 -4.44 -9.12
C SER A 84 -12.47 -4.58 -9.90
N PRO A 85 -12.43 -5.18 -11.11
CA PRO A 85 -13.63 -5.47 -11.90
C PRO A 85 -14.64 -6.39 -11.21
N LYS A 86 -14.23 -7.13 -10.17
CA LYS A 86 -15.14 -8.02 -9.42
C LYS A 86 -16.03 -7.27 -8.43
N VAL A 87 -15.63 -6.04 -8.04
CA VAL A 87 -16.27 -5.29 -6.95
C VAL A 87 -16.93 -4.01 -7.44
N SER A 88 -16.47 -3.43 -8.55
CA SER A 88 -17.01 -2.20 -9.11
C SER A 88 -17.37 -2.34 -10.59
N ASP A 89 -18.51 -1.76 -10.96
CA ASP A 89 -19.02 -1.69 -12.34
C ASP A 89 -18.54 -0.44 -13.10
N THR A 90 -17.73 0.42 -12.46
CA THR A 90 -17.27 1.67 -13.08
C THR A 90 -16.19 1.36 -14.12
N VAL A 91 -16.45 1.71 -15.38
CA VAL A 91 -15.54 1.39 -16.50
C VAL A 91 -14.28 2.27 -16.55
N VAL A 92 -14.30 3.48 -15.97
CA VAL A 92 -13.18 4.44 -16.03
C VAL A 92 -12.16 4.30 -14.90
N GLU A 93 -12.32 3.31 -13.99
CA GLU A 93 -11.40 3.12 -12.86
C GLU A 93 -9.93 2.93 -13.26
N PRO A 94 -9.59 2.21 -14.34
CA PRO A 94 -8.19 2.09 -14.76
C PRO A 94 -7.56 3.43 -15.14
N TYR A 95 -8.32 4.37 -15.75
CA TYR A 95 -7.80 5.72 -16.00
C TYR A 95 -7.49 6.44 -14.70
N ASN A 96 -8.45 6.47 -13.78
CA ASN A 96 -8.29 7.14 -12.49
C ASN A 96 -7.12 6.55 -11.69
N ALA A 97 -6.96 5.22 -11.72
CA ALA A 97 -5.90 4.53 -11.00
C ALA A 97 -4.52 4.78 -11.61
N THR A 98 -4.36 4.71 -12.94
CA THR A 98 -3.07 4.98 -13.59
C THR A 98 -2.59 6.40 -13.31
N LEU A 99 -3.48 7.39 -13.47
CA LEU A 99 -3.18 8.79 -13.18
C LEU A 99 -2.82 9.01 -11.70
N SER A 100 -3.52 8.32 -10.80
CA SER A 100 -3.24 8.45 -9.37
C SER A 100 -1.92 7.83 -8.97
N VAL A 101 -1.61 6.62 -9.48
CA VAL A 101 -0.34 5.95 -9.17
C VAL A 101 0.84 6.77 -9.66
N HIS A 102 0.76 7.38 -10.84
CA HIS A 102 1.80 8.30 -11.31
C HIS A 102 2.11 9.39 -10.27
N GLN A 103 1.09 9.98 -9.64
CA GLN A 103 1.27 10.97 -8.58
C GLN A 103 1.78 10.36 -7.26
N LEU A 104 1.37 9.14 -6.92
CA LEU A 104 1.81 8.45 -5.70
C LEU A 104 3.30 8.09 -5.74
N VAL A 105 3.81 7.67 -6.90
CA VAL A 105 5.22 7.30 -7.11
C VAL A 105 6.17 8.44 -6.75
N GLU A 106 5.76 9.69 -6.93
CA GLU A 106 6.63 10.86 -6.70
C GLU A 106 6.39 11.53 -5.35
N ASN A 107 5.15 11.51 -4.85
CA ASN A 107 4.75 12.35 -3.73
C ASN A 107 4.52 11.61 -2.41
N THR A 108 4.65 10.27 -2.38
CA THR A 108 4.45 9.48 -1.15
C THR A 108 5.71 8.75 -0.72
N ASP A 109 5.89 8.59 0.59
CA ASP A 109 7.01 7.83 1.16
C ASP A 109 6.62 6.37 1.39
N GLU A 110 5.35 6.08 1.70
CA GLU A 110 4.83 4.72 1.86
C GLU A 110 3.40 4.62 1.31
N THR A 111 3.12 3.61 0.46
CA THR A 111 1.77 3.33 -0.04
C THR A 111 1.37 1.89 0.25
N TYR A 112 0.35 1.72 1.09
CA TYR A 112 -0.24 0.42 1.40
C TYR A 112 -1.31 0.09 0.34
N CYS A 113 -1.00 -0.87 -0.53
CA CYS A 113 -1.88 -1.31 -1.61
C CYS A 113 -2.95 -2.27 -1.07
N ILE A 114 -4.20 -1.81 -1.04
CA ILE A 114 -5.35 -2.60 -0.59
C ILE A 114 -6.20 -2.93 -1.80
N ASP A 115 -6.23 -4.19 -2.19
CA ASP A 115 -6.96 -4.64 -3.37
C ASP A 115 -8.34 -5.20 -3.00
N ASN A 116 -9.38 -4.58 -3.53
CA ASN A 116 -10.76 -5.05 -3.37
C ASN A 116 -10.95 -6.49 -3.87
N GLU A 117 -10.18 -6.92 -4.87
CA GLU A 117 -10.20 -8.29 -5.36
C GLU A 117 -9.74 -9.29 -4.28
N ALA A 118 -8.60 -9.00 -3.65
CA ALA A 118 -8.02 -9.84 -2.61
C ALA A 118 -8.91 -9.87 -1.37
N LEU A 119 -9.42 -8.71 -0.95
CA LEU A 119 -10.34 -8.63 0.17
C LEU A 119 -11.64 -9.43 -0.08
N TYR A 120 -12.19 -9.36 -1.30
CA TYR A 120 -13.36 -10.15 -1.67
C TYR A 120 -13.06 -11.65 -1.63
N ASP A 121 -11.93 -12.07 -2.20
CA ASP A 121 -11.51 -13.48 -2.21
C ASP A 121 -11.24 -14.00 -0.79
N ILE A 122 -10.67 -13.19 0.12
CA ILE A 122 -10.52 -13.53 1.55
C ILE A 122 -11.89 -13.74 2.20
N CYS A 123 -12.82 -12.79 2.05
CA CYS A 123 -14.14 -12.86 2.64
C CYS A 123 -14.91 -14.09 2.14
N PHE A 124 -14.88 -14.34 0.82
CA PHE A 124 -15.62 -15.42 0.20
C PHE A 124 -14.99 -16.79 0.46
N ARG A 125 -13.68 -16.94 0.22
CA ARG A 125 -12.99 -18.24 0.27
C ARG A 125 -12.51 -18.60 1.66
N THR A 126 -11.96 -17.66 2.42
CA THR A 126 -11.32 -17.91 3.73
C THR A 126 -12.34 -17.76 4.87
N LEU A 127 -13.10 -16.66 4.89
CA LEU A 127 -14.10 -16.40 5.94
C LEU A 127 -15.45 -17.09 5.68
N LYS A 128 -15.63 -17.70 4.49
CA LYS A 128 -16.83 -18.43 4.08
C LYS A 128 -18.10 -17.56 4.09
N LEU A 129 -17.97 -16.28 3.76
CA LEU A 129 -19.09 -15.37 3.58
C LEU A 129 -19.64 -15.53 2.16
N THR A 130 -20.89 -15.97 2.01
CA THR A 130 -21.50 -16.21 0.70
C THR A 130 -21.68 -14.93 -0.12
N THR A 131 -21.95 -13.81 0.55
CA THR A 131 -22.18 -12.49 -0.06
C THR A 131 -21.41 -11.44 0.75
N PRO A 132 -20.11 -11.25 0.49
CA PRO A 132 -19.31 -10.22 1.15
C PRO A 132 -19.89 -8.81 0.90
N THR A 133 -20.03 -8.02 1.95
CA THR A 133 -20.45 -6.62 1.88
C THR A 133 -19.25 -5.68 2.05
N TYR A 134 -19.40 -4.39 1.70
CA TYR A 134 -18.38 -3.38 2.03
C TYR A 134 -18.08 -3.30 3.53
N GLY A 135 -19.04 -3.62 4.40
CA GLY A 135 -18.78 -3.71 5.84
C GLY A 135 -17.77 -4.80 6.20
N ASP A 136 -17.81 -5.94 5.50
CA ASP A 136 -16.88 -7.06 5.72
C ASP A 136 -15.48 -6.73 5.17
N LEU A 137 -15.41 -6.13 3.98
CA LEU A 137 -14.18 -5.65 3.36
C LEU A 137 -13.50 -4.61 4.28
N ASN A 138 -14.26 -3.62 4.74
CA ASN A 138 -13.76 -2.56 5.62
C ASN A 138 -13.33 -3.09 6.99
N HIS A 139 -13.90 -4.21 7.48
CA HIS A 139 -13.43 -4.84 8.69
C HIS A 139 -11.99 -5.32 8.55
N LEU A 140 -11.63 -5.95 7.43
CA LEU A 140 -10.26 -6.38 7.12
C LEU A 140 -9.31 -5.18 7.01
N VAL A 141 -9.70 -4.15 6.26
CA VAL A 141 -8.91 -2.92 6.11
C VAL A 141 -8.64 -2.28 7.47
N SER A 142 -9.66 -2.15 8.31
CA SER A 142 -9.51 -1.55 9.65
C SER A 142 -8.57 -2.35 10.56
N ALA A 143 -8.57 -3.69 10.44
CA ALA A 143 -7.68 -4.57 11.20
C ALA A 143 -6.22 -4.37 10.79
N THR A 144 -5.96 -4.30 9.47
CA THR A 144 -4.64 -4.01 8.91
C THR A 144 -4.16 -2.62 9.28
N MET A 145 -4.97 -1.58 9.10
CA MET A 145 -4.60 -0.21 9.47
C MET A 145 -4.28 -0.08 10.96
N SER A 146 -5.06 -0.74 11.81
CA SER A 146 -4.78 -0.82 13.25
C SER A 146 -3.47 -1.55 13.51
N GLY A 147 -3.19 -2.63 12.78
CA GLY A 147 -1.95 -3.39 12.83
C GLY A 147 -0.72 -2.56 12.49
N VAL A 148 -0.69 -1.96 11.31
CA VAL A 148 0.40 -1.11 10.79
C VAL A 148 0.73 0.02 11.77
N THR A 149 -0.29 0.72 12.28
CA THR A 149 -0.12 1.87 13.19
C THR A 149 0.10 1.46 14.66
N THR A 150 0.29 0.18 14.97
CA THR A 150 0.39 -0.28 16.37
C THR A 150 1.63 0.29 17.05
N SER A 151 2.78 0.31 16.38
CA SER A 151 4.05 0.82 16.92
C SER A 151 4.00 2.32 17.25
N LEU A 152 3.10 3.07 16.61
CA LEU A 152 2.90 4.50 16.86
C LEU A 152 1.99 4.76 18.06
N ARG A 153 1.02 3.87 18.30
CA ARG A 153 -0.06 4.08 19.27
C ARG A 153 0.21 3.44 20.63
N PHE A 154 1.05 2.41 20.66
CA PHE A 154 1.35 1.67 21.87
C PHE A 154 2.86 1.57 22.08
N PRO A 155 3.34 1.70 23.32
CA PRO A 155 4.72 1.40 23.63
C PRO A 155 4.95 -0.09 23.43
N GLY A 156 5.87 -0.43 22.54
CA GLY A 156 6.42 -1.76 22.35
C GLY A 156 7.91 -1.80 22.72
N GLN A 157 8.47 -3.00 22.82
CA GLN A 157 9.91 -3.14 23.06
C GLN A 157 10.74 -2.74 21.83
N LEU A 158 10.14 -2.78 20.63
CA LEU A 158 10.70 -2.25 19.40
C LEU A 158 9.82 -1.10 18.88
N ASN A 159 10.00 0.10 19.43
CA ASN A 159 9.32 1.30 18.94
C ASN A 159 9.96 1.77 17.63
N ALA A 160 9.17 1.77 16.56
CA ALA A 160 9.52 2.38 15.28
C ALA A 160 8.52 3.50 15.00
N ASP A 161 9.04 4.72 14.84
CA ASP A 161 8.31 5.84 14.27
C ASP A 161 8.07 5.60 12.76
N LEU A 162 7.23 6.43 12.15
CA LEU A 162 6.93 6.31 10.72
C LEU A 162 8.20 6.40 9.85
N ARG A 163 9.12 7.29 10.22
CA ARG A 163 10.36 7.48 9.47
C ARG A 163 11.27 6.24 9.52
N LYS A 164 11.38 5.59 10.68
CA LYS A 164 12.16 4.36 10.84
C LYS A 164 11.50 3.18 10.13
N LEU A 165 10.17 3.14 10.05
CA LEU A 165 9.50 2.15 9.21
C LEU A 165 9.88 2.37 7.73
N ALA A 166 9.75 3.60 7.23
CA ALA A 166 10.08 3.95 5.85
C ALA A 166 11.53 3.59 5.50
N VAL A 167 12.49 4.00 6.33
CA VAL A 167 13.93 3.72 6.11
C VAL A 167 14.24 2.22 6.09
N ASN A 168 13.51 1.40 6.85
CA ASN A 168 13.74 -0.05 6.86
C ASN A 168 13.00 -0.78 5.72
N MET A 169 11.93 -0.18 5.18
CA MET A 169 11.04 -0.84 4.24
C MET A 169 11.23 -0.40 2.79
N VAL A 170 11.76 0.80 2.56
CA VAL A 170 11.92 1.40 1.23
C VAL A 170 13.41 1.47 0.89
N PRO A 171 13.97 0.45 0.21
CA PRO A 171 15.37 0.50 -0.24
C PRO A 171 15.57 1.51 -1.37
N PHE A 172 14.57 1.65 -2.26
CA PHE A 172 14.60 2.55 -3.41
C PHE A 172 13.41 3.50 -3.37
N PRO A 173 13.59 4.81 -3.60
CA PRO A 173 12.54 5.81 -3.41
C PRO A 173 11.24 5.54 -4.16
N ARG A 174 11.28 4.97 -5.37
CA ARG A 174 10.09 4.68 -6.19
C ARG A 174 9.39 3.37 -5.80
N LEU A 175 10.09 2.44 -5.14
CA LEU A 175 9.57 1.12 -4.78
C LEU A 175 9.01 1.10 -3.35
N HIS A 176 8.06 1.99 -3.07
CA HIS A 176 7.44 2.15 -1.76
C HIS A 176 6.00 1.63 -1.67
N PHE A 177 5.61 0.73 -2.59
CA PHE A 177 4.30 0.10 -2.59
C PHE A 177 4.33 -1.22 -1.82
N PHE A 178 3.59 -1.28 -0.72
CA PHE A 178 3.55 -2.43 0.17
C PHE A 178 2.33 -3.30 -0.06
N MET A 179 2.52 -4.61 0.11
CA MET A 179 1.50 -5.63 0.22
C MET A 179 1.18 -5.87 1.71
N PRO A 180 0.05 -5.37 2.22
CA PRO A 180 -0.36 -5.66 3.58
C PRO A 180 -0.97 -7.06 3.69
N GLY A 181 -0.83 -7.66 4.86
CA GLY A 181 -1.49 -8.91 5.23
C GLY A 181 -1.89 -8.89 6.71
N PHE A 182 -2.87 -9.72 7.05
CA PHE A 182 -3.33 -9.85 8.43
C PHE A 182 -3.53 -11.32 8.79
N ALA A 183 -3.11 -11.69 9.99
CA ALA A 183 -3.42 -12.97 10.59
C ALA A 183 -3.85 -12.78 12.05
N PRO A 184 -4.80 -13.57 12.56
CA PRO A 184 -5.47 -14.68 11.89
C PRO A 184 -6.68 -14.23 11.06
N LEU A 185 -6.93 -14.94 9.95
CA LEU A 185 -8.17 -14.85 9.19
C LEU A 185 -8.98 -16.13 9.39
N THR A 186 -9.86 -16.12 10.39
CA THR A 186 -10.70 -17.27 10.74
C THR A 186 -12.17 -16.96 10.62
N ALA A 187 -12.92 -17.85 9.96
CA ALA A 187 -14.37 -17.78 9.94
C ALA A 187 -14.96 -17.87 11.38
N ARG A 188 -16.09 -17.18 11.61
CA ARG A 188 -16.74 -17.09 12.94
C ARG A 188 -17.01 -18.46 13.58
N GLY A 189 -17.38 -19.46 12.77
CA GLY A 189 -17.64 -20.84 13.24
C GLY A 189 -16.40 -21.65 13.59
N SER A 190 -15.22 -21.28 13.07
CA SER A 190 -13.97 -22.02 13.27
C SER A 190 -13.07 -21.41 14.34
N GLN A 191 -13.38 -20.20 14.82
CA GLN A 191 -12.57 -19.45 15.76
C GLN A 191 -12.37 -20.16 17.11
N GLN A 192 -13.36 -20.95 17.57
CA GLN A 192 -13.28 -21.68 18.85
C GLN A 192 -12.42 -22.94 18.79
N TYR A 193 -12.22 -23.50 17.60
CA TYR A 193 -11.55 -24.80 17.42
C TYR A 193 -10.07 -24.67 17.03
N ARG A 194 -9.62 -23.46 16.67
CA ARG A 194 -8.25 -23.22 16.22
C ARG A 194 -7.39 -22.68 17.36
N ALA A 195 -6.33 -23.40 17.70
CA ALA A 195 -5.34 -22.93 18.66
C ALA A 195 -4.45 -21.88 18.00
N LEU A 196 -4.64 -20.62 18.35
CA LEU A 196 -3.77 -19.54 17.90
C LEU A 196 -2.41 -19.68 18.58
N THR A 197 -1.37 -19.94 17.79
CA THR A 197 0.03 -20.04 18.22
C THR A 197 0.92 -19.16 17.34
N VAL A 198 2.12 -18.81 17.80
CA VAL A 198 3.06 -18.01 17.01
C VAL A 198 3.40 -18.70 15.68
N PRO A 199 3.74 -20.01 15.61
CA PRO A 199 4.00 -20.68 14.34
C PRO A 199 2.82 -20.62 13.35
N GLU A 200 1.59 -20.77 13.84
CA GLU A 200 0.39 -20.68 12.98
C GLU A 200 0.15 -19.28 12.43
N LEU A 201 0.43 -18.23 13.23
CA LEU A 201 0.36 -16.84 12.78
C LEU A 201 1.43 -16.56 11.72
N THR A 202 2.66 -16.98 11.99
CA THR A 202 3.80 -16.81 11.09
C THR A 202 3.56 -17.52 9.76
N GLN A 203 3.05 -18.76 9.78
CA GLN A 203 2.71 -19.48 8.55
C GLN A 203 1.57 -18.80 7.76
N GLN A 204 0.55 -18.29 8.44
CA GLN A 204 -0.57 -17.59 7.80
C GLN A 204 -0.17 -16.26 7.17
N MET A 205 0.77 -15.52 7.78
CA MET A 205 1.22 -14.23 7.23
C MET A 205 1.86 -14.37 5.85
N PHE A 206 2.62 -15.45 5.62
CA PHE A 206 3.29 -15.72 4.35
C PHE A 206 2.45 -16.56 3.37
N ASP A 207 1.17 -16.83 3.69
CA ASP A 207 0.26 -17.47 2.74
C ASP A 207 -0.30 -16.42 1.78
N ALA A 208 -0.22 -16.67 0.47
CA ALA A 208 -0.74 -15.79 -0.57
C ALA A 208 -2.24 -15.48 -0.36
N LYS A 209 -2.99 -16.41 0.25
CA LYS A 209 -4.42 -16.24 0.55
C LYS A 209 -4.73 -15.20 1.62
N ASN A 210 -3.74 -14.77 2.39
CA ASN A 210 -3.90 -13.81 3.48
C ASN A 210 -3.38 -12.41 3.11
N MET A 211 -2.87 -12.24 1.89
CA MET A 211 -2.44 -10.95 1.35
C MET A 211 -3.67 -10.13 0.97
N MET A 212 -3.63 -8.84 1.28
CA MET A 212 -4.68 -7.89 0.92
C MET A 212 -4.43 -7.21 -0.43
N ALA A 213 -3.35 -7.59 -1.12
CA ALA A 213 -3.12 -7.26 -2.53
C ALA A 213 -3.25 -8.55 -3.35
N ALA A 214 -3.96 -8.53 -4.49
CA ALA A 214 -4.18 -9.74 -5.29
C ALA A 214 -2.95 -10.04 -6.18
N CYS A 215 -1.85 -10.39 -5.53
CA CYS A 215 -0.61 -10.86 -6.16
C CYS A 215 -0.15 -12.12 -5.41
N ASP A 216 0.46 -13.08 -6.12
CA ASP A 216 1.09 -14.22 -5.45
C ASP A 216 2.54 -13.84 -5.07
N PRO A 217 2.89 -13.74 -3.78
CA PRO A 217 4.25 -13.40 -3.39
C PRO A 217 5.31 -14.40 -3.85
N ARG A 218 4.91 -15.60 -4.27
CA ARG A 218 5.82 -16.63 -4.81
C ARG A 218 6.27 -16.35 -6.24
N HIS A 219 5.59 -15.47 -6.96
CA HIS A 219 6.00 -15.04 -8.31
C HIS A 219 7.05 -13.93 -8.29
N GLY A 220 7.40 -13.43 -7.10
CA GLY A 220 8.44 -12.43 -6.93
C GLY A 220 9.37 -12.75 -5.77
N ARG A 221 10.12 -11.73 -5.36
CA ARG A 221 10.99 -11.75 -4.19
C ARG A 221 10.59 -10.63 -3.23
N TYR A 222 10.80 -10.84 -1.94
CA TYR A 222 10.67 -9.81 -0.94
C TYR A 222 11.96 -9.00 -0.89
N LEU A 223 11.83 -7.69 -1.13
CA LEU A 223 12.89 -6.73 -0.88
C LEU A 223 13.05 -6.57 0.63
N THR A 224 11.96 -6.19 1.30
CA THR A 224 11.89 -5.98 2.75
C THR A 224 10.57 -6.50 3.30
N VAL A 225 10.56 -6.91 4.57
CA VAL A 225 9.38 -7.38 5.26
C VAL A 225 9.35 -6.81 6.67
N ALA A 226 8.23 -6.21 7.06
CA ALA A 226 7.93 -5.89 8.44
C ALA A 226 6.76 -6.73 8.95
N THR A 227 6.92 -7.28 10.15
CA THR A 227 5.85 -8.01 10.84
C THR A 227 5.60 -7.38 12.20
N VAL A 228 4.34 -7.13 12.51
CA VAL A 228 3.91 -6.55 13.78
C VAL A 228 3.03 -7.55 14.50
N PHE A 229 3.60 -8.22 15.49
CA PHE A 229 2.90 -9.14 16.36
C PHE A 229 2.26 -8.42 17.54
N ARG A 230 1.07 -8.86 17.93
CA ARG A 230 0.27 -8.26 18.98
C ARG A 230 -0.30 -9.31 19.93
N GLY A 231 -0.20 -9.04 21.23
CA GLY A 231 -0.65 -9.92 22.30
C GLY A 231 0.51 -10.57 23.07
N PRO A 232 0.20 -11.28 24.17
CA PRO A 232 1.22 -11.86 25.03
C PRO A 232 1.90 -13.04 24.33
N MET A 233 3.18 -12.87 23.96
CA MET A 233 3.98 -13.92 23.31
C MET A 233 5.47 -13.79 23.65
N SER A 234 6.21 -14.87 23.46
CA SER A 234 7.66 -14.90 23.66
C SER A 234 8.38 -14.34 22.43
N MET A 235 9.17 -13.28 22.59
CA MET A 235 9.98 -12.72 21.49
C MET A 235 10.91 -13.75 20.88
N LYS A 236 11.53 -14.59 21.73
CA LYS A 236 12.41 -15.66 21.28
C LYS A 236 11.68 -16.62 20.32
N GLU A 237 10.42 -16.97 20.63
CA GLU A 237 9.64 -17.85 19.77
C GLU A 237 9.31 -17.17 18.44
N VAL A 238 8.97 -15.88 18.46
CA VAL A 238 8.72 -15.10 17.24
C VAL A 238 9.96 -15.05 16.35
N ASP A 239 11.12 -14.72 16.91
CA ASP A 239 12.39 -14.64 16.18
C ASP A 239 12.79 -15.99 15.58
N GLU A 240 12.67 -17.08 16.35
CA GLU A 240 12.93 -18.45 15.88
C GLU A 240 12.00 -18.84 14.71
N GLN A 241 10.71 -18.50 14.77
CA GLN A 241 9.76 -18.80 13.69
C GLN A 241 10.01 -17.96 12.45
N MET A 242 10.34 -16.69 12.60
CA MET A 242 10.65 -15.81 11.46
C MET A 242 11.94 -16.26 10.76
N LEU A 243 12.99 -16.60 11.52
CA LEU A 243 14.23 -17.16 10.97
C LEU A 243 13.98 -18.51 10.26
N ALA A 244 13.12 -19.37 10.83
CA ALA A 244 12.76 -20.64 10.21
C ALA A 244 12.06 -20.46 8.85
N ILE A 245 11.15 -19.48 8.73
CA ILE A 245 10.52 -19.15 7.45
C ILE A 245 11.56 -18.61 6.47
N GLN A 246 12.41 -17.67 6.88
CA GLN A 246 13.42 -17.08 6.01
C GLN A 246 14.37 -18.16 5.45
N ASN A 247 14.84 -19.08 6.30
CA ASN A 247 15.70 -20.18 5.87
C ASN A 247 14.99 -21.18 4.94
N LYS A 248 13.71 -21.48 5.19
CA LYS A 248 12.94 -22.40 4.35
C LYS A 248 12.64 -21.82 2.97
N ASN A 249 12.48 -20.50 2.91
CA ASN A 249 11.99 -19.76 1.75
C ASN A 249 13.06 -18.79 1.22
N SER A 250 14.35 -19.08 1.44
CA SER A 250 15.44 -18.12 1.18
C SER A 250 15.45 -17.58 -0.25
N SER A 251 15.06 -18.41 -1.23
CA SER A 251 14.95 -18.02 -2.64
C SER A 251 13.91 -16.93 -2.94
N TYR A 252 12.95 -16.73 -2.03
CA TYR A 252 11.91 -15.70 -2.13
C TYR A 252 12.30 -14.40 -1.41
N PHE A 253 13.46 -14.34 -0.77
CA PHE A 253 14.01 -13.11 -0.21
C PHE A 253 15.20 -12.69 -1.06
N VAL A 254 15.38 -11.40 -1.29
CA VAL A 254 16.59 -10.92 -1.97
C VAL A 254 17.81 -11.16 -1.08
N GLU A 255 18.91 -11.60 -1.69
CA GLU A 255 20.14 -11.97 -0.99
C GLU A 255 21.03 -10.74 -0.69
N TRP A 256 20.92 -9.70 -1.53
CA TRP A 256 21.74 -8.48 -1.46
C TRP A 256 21.29 -7.48 -0.38
N ILE A 257 20.05 -7.58 0.13
CA ILE A 257 19.64 -6.86 1.35
C ILE A 257 19.81 -7.79 2.58
N PRO A 258 20.90 -7.65 3.35
CA PRO A 258 21.05 -8.43 4.57
C PRO A 258 19.99 -8.01 5.61
N ASN A 259 19.48 -8.97 6.37
CA ASN A 259 18.53 -8.74 7.47
C ASN A 259 17.29 -7.90 7.07
N ASN A 260 16.71 -8.23 5.91
CA ASN A 260 15.56 -7.57 5.31
C ASN A 260 14.20 -7.82 6.01
N VAL A 261 14.18 -8.66 7.05
CA VAL A 261 12.99 -8.93 7.86
C VAL A 261 13.09 -8.19 9.19
N LYS A 262 12.11 -7.31 9.47
CA LYS A 262 11.93 -6.62 10.74
C LYS A 262 10.71 -7.17 11.49
N VAL A 263 10.88 -7.36 12.79
CA VAL A 263 9.85 -7.92 13.67
C VAL A 263 9.62 -6.95 14.80
N ALA A 264 8.37 -6.53 14.98
CA ALA A 264 7.93 -5.75 16.13
C ALA A 264 6.91 -6.55 16.93
N VAL A 265 6.97 -6.45 18.26
CA VAL A 265 6.04 -7.11 19.17
C VAL A 265 5.45 -6.08 20.12
N CYS A 266 4.12 -6.12 20.24
CA CYS A 266 3.33 -5.27 21.13
C CYS A 266 2.50 -6.15 22.07
N ASP A 267 2.57 -5.89 23.38
CA ASP A 267 1.87 -6.70 24.37
C ASP A 267 0.35 -6.54 24.32
N ILE A 268 -0.15 -5.47 23.68
CA ILE A 268 -1.58 -5.11 23.64
C ILE A 268 -2.25 -5.75 22.41
N PRO A 269 -3.09 -6.79 22.61
CA PRO A 269 -3.77 -7.46 21.51
C PRO A 269 -4.89 -6.58 20.92
N PRO A 270 -5.32 -6.85 19.67
CA PRO A 270 -6.47 -6.18 19.10
C PRO A 270 -7.78 -6.68 19.73
N ARG A 271 -8.85 -5.88 19.58
CA ARG A 271 -10.16 -6.20 20.16
C ARG A 271 -10.71 -7.52 19.59
N GLY A 272 -11.08 -8.45 20.48
CA GLY A 272 -11.72 -9.71 20.10
C GLY A 272 -10.77 -10.86 19.75
N LEU A 273 -9.45 -10.61 19.78
CA LEU A 273 -8.42 -11.64 19.56
C LEU A 273 -7.43 -11.63 20.73
N LYS A 274 -6.86 -12.80 21.03
CA LYS A 274 -5.79 -12.91 22.04
C LYS A 274 -4.42 -12.60 21.46
N MET A 275 -4.21 -12.98 20.20
CA MET A 275 -3.00 -12.71 19.44
C MET A 275 -3.36 -12.39 18.00
N ALA A 276 -2.58 -11.53 17.37
CA ALA A 276 -2.66 -11.22 15.95
C ALA A 276 -1.28 -10.85 15.44
N SER A 277 -1.13 -10.89 14.12
CA SER A 277 0.06 -10.41 13.44
C SER A 277 -0.35 -9.66 12.17
N THR A 278 0.36 -8.58 11.90
CA THR A 278 0.19 -7.77 10.69
C THR A 278 1.47 -7.89 9.88
N PHE A 279 1.30 -8.15 8.60
CA PHE A 279 2.37 -8.31 7.63
C PHE A 279 2.40 -7.09 6.72
N ILE A 280 3.59 -6.58 6.47
CA ILE A 280 3.86 -5.52 5.51
C ILE A 280 5.03 -6.01 4.67
N GLY A 281 4.77 -6.39 3.42
CA GLY A 281 5.80 -6.85 2.51
C GLY A 281 6.06 -5.83 1.41
N ASN A 282 7.31 -5.45 1.20
CA ASN A 282 7.75 -4.85 -0.05
C ASN A 282 8.22 -5.98 -0.95
N SER A 283 7.40 -6.36 -1.93
CA SER A 283 7.68 -7.48 -2.83
C SER A 283 7.59 -7.05 -4.28
N THR A 284 8.50 -7.58 -5.10
CA THR A 284 8.45 -7.39 -6.55
C THR A 284 7.21 -7.99 -7.19
N ALA A 285 6.51 -8.90 -6.51
CA ALA A 285 5.25 -9.48 -6.96
C ALA A 285 4.12 -8.42 -7.11
N ILE A 286 4.23 -7.26 -6.46
CA ILE A 286 3.25 -6.16 -6.60
C ILE A 286 3.12 -5.69 -8.06
N GLN A 287 4.12 -5.95 -8.91
CA GLN A 287 4.06 -5.66 -10.34
C GLN A 287 2.85 -6.31 -11.04
N GLU A 288 2.34 -7.45 -10.54
CA GLU A 288 1.13 -8.08 -11.11
C GLU A 288 -0.10 -7.18 -10.99
N LEU A 289 -0.20 -6.43 -9.88
CA LEU A 289 -1.28 -5.47 -9.65
C LEU A 289 -1.20 -4.32 -10.65
N PHE A 290 0.00 -3.77 -10.86
CA PHE A 290 0.22 -2.68 -11.80
C PHE A 290 0.05 -3.12 -13.25
N LYS A 291 0.55 -4.31 -13.63
CA LYS A 291 0.32 -4.91 -14.96
C LYS A 291 -1.17 -5.05 -15.26
N ARG A 292 -1.97 -5.52 -14.29
CA ARG A 292 -3.43 -5.65 -14.46
C ARG A 292 -4.11 -4.30 -14.73
N ILE A 293 -3.73 -3.26 -13.99
CA ILE A 293 -4.29 -1.90 -14.19
C ILE A 293 -3.83 -1.34 -15.55
N SER A 294 -2.54 -1.50 -15.88
CA SER A 294 -1.95 -1.06 -17.15
C SER A 294 -2.62 -1.72 -18.36
N GLU A 295 -2.82 -3.05 -18.35
CA GLU A 295 -3.51 -3.75 -19.44
C GLU A 295 -4.93 -3.23 -19.70
N GLN A 296 -5.69 -2.97 -18.63
CA GLN A 296 -7.04 -2.42 -18.71
C GLN A 296 -7.03 -0.98 -19.22
N PHE A 297 -6.08 -0.17 -18.73
CA PHE A 297 -5.85 1.18 -19.21
C PHE A 297 -5.54 1.19 -20.71
N SER A 298 -4.53 0.44 -21.17
CA SER A 298 -4.13 0.40 -22.57
C SER A 298 -5.24 -0.12 -23.49
N ALA A 299 -6.09 -1.03 -23.00
CA ALA A 299 -7.25 -1.51 -23.75
C ALA A 299 -8.29 -0.41 -24.00
N MET A 300 -8.51 0.47 -23.02
CA MET A 300 -9.42 1.61 -23.15
C MET A 300 -8.81 2.77 -23.92
N PHE A 301 -7.56 3.11 -23.61
CA PHE A 301 -6.85 4.27 -24.18
C PHE A 301 -6.63 4.11 -25.68
N ARG A 302 -6.30 2.90 -26.16
CA ARG A 302 -6.21 2.59 -27.60
C ARG A 302 -7.50 2.86 -28.38
N ARG A 303 -8.66 2.80 -27.72
CA ARG A 303 -9.97 3.08 -28.31
C ARG A 303 -10.43 4.52 -28.07
N LYS A 304 -9.64 5.32 -27.35
CA LYS A 304 -10.00 6.66 -26.85
C LYS A 304 -11.37 6.68 -26.15
N ALA A 305 -11.73 5.59 -25.49
CA ALA A 305 -13.02 5.47 -24.81
C ALA A 305 -13.06 6.40 -23.60
N PHE A 306 -14.16 7.15 -23.43
CA PHE A 306 -14.40 8.09 -22.32
C PHE A 306 -13.37 9.23 -22.14
N LEU A 307 -12.41 9.38 -23.05
CA LEU A 307 -11.33 10.36 -22.94
C LEU A 307 -11.83 11.83 -22.88
N HIS A 308 -12.90 12.12 -23.63
CA HIS A 308 -13.55 13.44 -23.65
C HIS A 308 -14.07 13.92 -22.28
N TRP A 309 -14.26 13.02 -21.31
CA TRP A 309 -14.64 13.42 -19.95
C TRP A 309 -13.47 14.05 -19.20
N PHE A 310 -12.23 13.64 -19.50
CA PHE A 310 -11.04 14.16 -18.87
C PHE A 310 -10.51 15.40 -19.61
N THR A 311 -10.45 15.33 -20.93
CA THR A 311 -10.00 16.48 -21.74
C THR A 311 -10.97 17.66 -21.71
N GLY A 312 -12.27 17.39 -21.48
CA GLY A 312 -13.27 18.43 -21.25
C GLY A 312 -13.05 19.24 -19.97
N GLU A 313 -12.27 18.71 -19.02
CA GLU A 313 -11.92 19.37 -17.75
C GLU A 313 -10.54 20.06 -17.82
N GLY A 314 -9.90 20.09 -19.00
CA GLY A 314 -8.64 20.79 -19.25
C GLY A 314 -7.38 19.91 -19.27
N MET A 315 -7.52 18.59 -19.12
CA MET A 315 -6.40 17.64 -19.17
C MET A 315 -5.93 17.35 -20.60
N ASP A 316 -4.63 17.23 -20.84
CA ASP A 316 -4.08 16.82 -22.15
C ASP A 316 -4.09 15.30 -22.32
N GLU A 317 -4.27 14.80 -23.56
CA GLU A 317 -4.04 13.39 -23.90
C GLU A 317 -2.57 12.97 -23.61
N MET A 318 -1.63 13.91 -23.63
CA MET A 318 -0.22 13.64 -23.33
C MET A 318 -0.01 13.18 -21.88
N GLU A 319 -0.74 13.74 -20.92
CA GLU A 319 -0.67 13.34 -19.50
C GLU A 319 -1.05 11.86 -19.28
N PHE A 320 -1.98 11.33 -20.09
CA PHE A 320 -2.32 9.91 -20.06
C PHE A 320 -1.15 9.03 -20.51
N THR A 321 -0.43 9.48 -21.54
CA THR A 321 0.71 8.74 -22.09
C THR A 321 1.89 8.76 -21.13
N GLU A 322 2.13 9.91 -20.48
CA GLU A 322 3.15 10.05 -19.44
C GLU A 322 2.85 9.15 -18.23
N ALA A 323 1.60 9.15 -17.75
CA ALA A 323 1.21 8.28 -16.64
C ALA A 323 1.29 6.79 -17.00
N GLU A 324 0.93 6.41 -18.24
CA GLU A 324 1.10 5.04 -18.73
C GLU A 324 2.58 4.63 -18.81
N SER A 325 3.43 5.51 -19.33
CA SER A 325 4.89 5.27 -19.39
C SER A 325 5.46 5.08 -17.98
N ASN A 326 5.20 6.01 -17.07
CA ASN A 326 5.74 5.96 -15.71
C ASN A 326 5.28 4.71 -14.95
N MET A 327 4.03 4.25 -15.17
CA MET A 327 3.55 2.99 -14.62
C MET A 327 4.34 1.78 -15.16
N ASN A 328 4.61 1.76 -16.47
CA ASN A 328 5.37 0.68 -17.10
C ASN A 328 6.85 0.70 -16.69
N ASP A 329 7.42 1.89 -16.48
CA ASP A 329 8.77 2.06 -15.94
C ASP A 329 8.85 1.51 -14.51
N LEU A 330 7.87 1.83 -13.64
CA LEU A 330 7.76 1.27 -12.29
C LEU A 330 7.68 -0.27 -12.31
N VAL A 331 6.88 -0.84 -13.23
CA VAL A 331 6.80 -2.30 -13.41
C VAL A 331 8.15 -2.88 -13.84
N SER A 332 8.88 -2.19 -14.71
CA SER A 332 10.19 -2.61 -15.19
C SER A 332 11.24 -2.55 -14.09
N GLU A 333 11.23 -1.51 -13.24
CA GLU A 333 12.07 -1.41 -12.05
C GLU A 333 11.85 -2.60 -11.12
N TYR A 334 10.59 -2.94 -10.80
CA TYR A 334 10.29 -4.13 -9.99
C TYR A 334 10.80 -5.43 -10.63
N GLN A 335 10.74 -5.55 -11.96
CA GLN A 335 11.24 -6.71 -12.68
C GLN A 335 12.78 -6.79 -12.63
N GLN A 336 13.47 -5.66 -12.76
CA GLN A 336 14.93 -5.58 -12.67
C GLN A 336 15.43 -6.12 -11.32
N TYR A 337 14.89 -5.62 -10.21
CA TYR A 337 15.30 -6.10 -8.87
C TYR A 337 14.83 -7.51 -8.53
N GLN A 338 13.83 -8.03 -9.25
CA GLN A 338 13.41 -9.43 -9.12
C GLN A 338 14.46 -10.38 -9.71
N GLU A 339 15.07 -9.98 -10.84
CA GLU A 339 16.08 -10.76 -11.56
C GLU A 339 17.50 -10.51 -11.04
N ALA A 340 17.74 -9.36 -10.40
CA ALA A 340 19.03 -8.99 -9.83
C ALA A 340 19.58 -10.07 -8.89
N THR A 341 20.87 -10.38 -9.07
CA THR A 341 21.66 -11.21 -8.19
C THR A 341 22.70 -10.37 -7.46
N ALA A 342 23.25 -10.88 -6.36
CA ALA A 342 24.22 -10.15 -5.55
C ALA A 342 25.50 -9.73 -6.31
N ASN A 343 25.80 -10.36 -7.46
CA ASN A 343 26.92 -9.99 -8.32
C ASN A 343 26.59 -8.84 -9.29
N ASP A 344 25.32 -8.61 -9.60
CA ASP A 344 24.90 -7.62 -10.62
C ASP A 344 24.82 -6.19 -10.02
N GLU A 345 24.70 -6.06 -8.69
CA GLU A 345 24.68 -4.76 -8.01
C GLU A 345 26.06 -4.24 -7.61
N GLU A 346 27.08 -5.10 -7.40
CA GLU A 346 28.46 -4.60 -7.17
C GLU A 346 28.95 -3.76 -8.35
N GLU A 347 28.50 -4.03 -9.58
CA GLU A 347 28.79 -3.21 -10.76
C GLU A 347 27.89 -1.95 -10.84
N ALA A 348 26.63 -2.01 -10.41
CA ALA A 348 25.71 -0.86 -10.45
C ALA A 348 26.00 0.20 -9.37
N PHE A 349 26.48 -0.20 -8.18
CA PHE A 349 26.91 0.73 -7.13
C PHE A 349 28.22 1.46 -7.50
N GLU A 350 29.09 0.85 -8.32
CA GLU A 350 30.27 1.55 -8.86
C GLU A 350 29.86 2.64 -9.89
N ASP A 351 28.85 2.38 -10.73
CA ASP A 351 28.34 3.36 -11.71
C ASP A 351 27.62 4.55 -11.04
N ASP A 352 26.82 4.33 -9.99
CA ASP A 352 26.14 5.40 -9.24
C ASP A 352 27.12 6.28 -8.42
N GLU A 353 28.25 5.72 -7.95
CA GLU A 353 29.31 6.51 -7.29
C GLU A 353 30.15 7.34 -8.28
N GLU A 354 30.26 6.92 -9.54
CA GLU A 354 30.93 7.71 -10.58
C GLU A 354 30.07 8.90 -11.05
N GLU A 355 28.74 8.77 -11.17
CA GLU A 355 27.87 9.90 -11.54
C GLU A 355 27.75 10.99 -10.45
N ILE A 356 27.99 10.68 -9.18
CA ILE A 356 27.98 11.66 -8.07
C ILE A 356 29.32 12.43 -7.98
N ASN A 357 30.39 11.92 -8.61
CA ASN A 357 31.73 12.49 -8.56
C ASN A 357 32.16 13.26 -9.84
N GLU A 358 31.28 13.39 -10.84
CA GLU A 358 31.38 14.38 -11.94
C GLU A 358 30.50 15.61 -11.70
#